data_AF-A0A8B8C797-F1
#
_entry.id   AF-A0A8B8C797-F1
#
_cell.length_a   1.000
_cell.length_b   1.000
_cell.length_c   1.000
_cell.angle_alpha   90.00
_cell.angle_beta   90.00
_cell.angle_gamma   90.00
#
_symmetry.space_group_name_H-M   'P 1'
#
loop_
_entity.id
_entity.type
_entity.pdbx_description
1 polymer ?
#
loop_
_entity_poly.entity_id
_entity_poly.type
_entity_poly.pdbx_seq_one_letter_code
_entity_poly.pdbx_strand_id
1 'polypeptide(L)'
;MDKEDFPKILLDNACQKLYCDNMTMCKGNSGCVPVLDGRSCESPPIVSNAMASPSGPLPVGHTHNYTCHVDNDPLHEPYTTCQENGKWTDVVFICQRTKHESIGCYVDHTRHRVLEFGPRLLSPNGRSHCSTYCFTRGSHKYFGLQTGNECYCGNEIRANLNSSLAPPDDCKVNRCQNNPGEWCGGAWRIEIFIH
;
A
#
# COMPACT_ATOMS: atom_id res chain seq x y z
N MET A 1 -2.62 -7.82 -51.83
CA MET A 1 -3.87 -8.15 -51.11
C MET A 1 -3.63 -9.39 -50.28
N ASP A 2 -2.94 -9.28 -49.13
CA ASP A 2 -3.40 -8.64 -47.89
C ASP A 2 -4.60 -9.43 -47.33
N LYS A 3 -4.64 -9.95 -46.09
CA LYS A 3 -4.03 -9.44 -44.86
C LYS A 3 -4.06 -10.48 -43.72
N GLU A 4 -2.94 -10.50 -42.98
CA GLU A 4 -2.79 -10.49 -41.51
C GLU A 4 -3.22 -11.70 -40.66
N ASP A 5 -2.30 -12.43 -40.04
CA ASP A 5 -1.39 -12.12 -38.90
C ASP A 5 -2.08 -12.08 -37.52
N PHE A 6 -1.85 -13.15 -36.75
CA PHE A 6 -1.73 -13.14 -35.30
C PHE A 6 -0.85 -14.34 -34.90
N PRO A 7 0.46 -14.16 -34.60
CA PRO A 7 1.24 -15.22 -34.01
C PRO A 7 0.83 -15.40 -32.55
N LYS A 8 0.54 -16.65 -32.17
CA LYS A 8 0.42 -17.10 -30.79
C LYS A 8 1.69 -16.71 -30.04
N ILE A 9 1.64 -15.62 -29.28
CA ILE A 9 2.64 -15.27 -28.28
C ILE A 9 2.50 -16.30 -27.14
N LEU A 10 3.07 -17.49 -27.35
CA LEU A 10 3.61 -18.29 -26.26
C LEU A 10 4.92 -17.62 -25.88
N LEU A 11 4.84 -16.74 -24.88
CA LEU A 11 5.99 -16.26 -24.12
C LEU A 11 6.65 -17.47 -23.44
N ASP A 12 7.45 -18.22 -24.19
CA ASP A 12 8.56 -18.95 -23.61
C ASP A 12 9.55 -17.88 -23.14
N ASN A 13 9.33 -17.34 -21.95
CA ASN A 13 10.35 -16.59 -21.23
C ASN A 13 11.56 -17.53 -21.17
N ALA A 14 12.62 -17.25 -21.94
CA ALA A 14 13.83 -18.08 -22.01
C ALA A 14 14.41 -18.39 -20.61
N CYS A 15 14.08 -17.56 -19.61
CA CYS A 15 14.48 -17.71 -18.23
C CYS A 15 13.69 -18.74 -17.38
N GLN A 16 12.57 -19.29 -17.84
CA GLN A 16 11.84 -20.33 -17.05
C GLN A 16 12.56 -21.69 -17.06
N LYS A 17 13.56 -21.88 -17.92
CA LYS A 17 14.37 -23.12 -18.02
C LYS A 17 15.86 -22.93 -17.70
N LEU A 18 16.32 -21.71 -17.43
CA LEU A 18 17.73 -21.39 -17.20
C LEU A 18 17.92 -20.86 -15.77
N TYR A 19 18.70 -21.59 -14.95
CA TYR A 19 19.29 -21.04 -13.74
C TYR A 19 20.47 -20.17 -14.16
N CYS A 20 20.32 -18.85 -14.15
CA CYS A 20 21.47 -17.96 -14.30
C CYS A 20 22.38 -18.11 -13.06
N ASP A 21 23.68 -18.18 -13.26
CA ASP A 21 24.67 -18.29 -12.19
C ASP A 21 24.89 -16.94 -11.48
N ASN A 22 25.73 -16.90 -10.45
CA ASN A 22 26.02 -15.66 -9.71
C ASN A 22 26.67 -14.55 -10.56
N MET A 23 27.05 -14.83 -11.81
CA MET A 23 27.75 -13.90 -12.72
C MET A 23 26.86 -13.48 -13.90
N THR A 24 25.62 -13.96 -13.98
CA THR A 24 24.69 -13.68 -15.07
C THR A 24 23.29 -13.36 -14.54
N MET A 25 22.57 -12.46 -15.21
CA MET A 25 21.18 -12.13 -14.83
C MET A 25 20.21 -12.33 -16.00
N CYS A 26 18.99 -12.73 -15.68
CA CYS A 26 17.93 -12.91 -16.68
C CYS A 26 17.43 -11.54 -17.19
N LYS A 27 17.49 -11.32 -18.51
CA LYS A 27 16.93 -10.13 -19.17
C LYS A 27 15.81 -10.52 -20.14
N GLY A 28 14.62 -10.79 -19.61
CA GLY A 28 13.41 -11.07 -20.41
C GLY A 28 13.61 -12.20 -21.44
N ASN A 29 13.34 -11.93 -22.72
CA ASN A 29 13.54 -12.88 -23.82
C ASN A 29 15.00 -13.00 -24.29
N SER A 30 15.93 -12.21 -23.75
CA SER A 30 17.34 -12.22 -24.14
C SER A 30 18.19 -13.28 -23.42
N GLY A 31 17.62 -14.02 -22.46
CA GLY A 31 18.32 -15.06 -21.70
C GLY A 31 19.21 -14.51 -20.57
N CYS A 32 20.14 -15.34 -20.07
CA CYS A 32 21.12 -14.94 -19.06
C CYS A 32 22.20 -14.08 -19.73
N VAL A 33 22.30 -12.81 -19.33
CA VAL A 33 23.34 -11.88 -19.80
C VAL A 33 24.43 -11.72 -18.74
N PRO A 34 25.71 -11.56 -19.12
CA PRO A 34 26.80 -11.31 -18.17
C PRO A 34 26.51 -10.07 -17.33
N VAL A 35 26.72 -10.17 -16.01
CA VAL A 35 26.83 -9.00 -15.15
C VAL A 35 28.04 -8.21 -15.63
N LEU A 36 27.82 -7.06 -16.27
CA LEU A 36 28.89 -6.19 -16.76
C LEU A 36 29.87 -5.89 -15.62
N ASP A 37 31.07 -6.46 -15.69
CA ASP A 37 32.25 -6.23 -14.85
C ASP A 37 32.03 -6.13 -13.33
N GLY A 38 31.20 -6.99 -12.74
CA GLY A 38 31.10 -7.11 -11.28
C GLY A 38 30.75 -5.80 -10.56
N ARG A 39 30.21 -4.80 -11.26
CA ARG A 39 29.78 -3.56 -10.65
C ARG A 39 28.45 -3.84 -9.96
N SER A 40 28.49 -3.85 -8.65
CA SER A 40 27.32 -3.83 -7.79
C SER A 40 27.17 -2.45 -7.20
N CYS A 41 25.93 -2.02 -7.00
CA CYS A 41 25.71 -0.91 -6.10
C CYS A 41 25.97 -1.37 -4.66
N GLU A 42 26.36 -0.43 -3.81
CA GLU A 42 26.40 -0.65 -2.36
C GLU A 42 24.98 -0.84 -1.81
N SER A 43 24.84 -0.82 -0.48
CA SER A 43 23.53 -0.88 0.16
C SER A 43 22.57 0.17 -0.41
N PRO A 44 21.31 -0.21 -0.68
CA PRO A 44 20.31 0.73 -1.17
C PRO A 44 20.06 1.84 -0.14
N PRO A 45 19.64 3.04 -0.58
CA PRO A 45 19.34 4.15 0.31
C PRO A 45 18.31 3.78 1.38
N ILE A 46 18.56 4.17 2.62
CA ILE A 46 17.61 3.95 3.71
C ILE A 46 16.53 5.01 3.62
N VAL A 47 15.28 4.58 3.52
CA VAL A 47 14.12 5.46 3.50
C VAL A 47 13.45 5.41 4.87
N SER A 48 13.30 6.58 5.50
CA SER A 48 12.63 6.68 6.80
C SER A 48 11.18 6.22 6.68
N ASN A 49 10.70 5.49 7.68
CA ASN A 49 9.37 4.92 7.70
C ASN A 49 9.07 3.96 6.53
N ALA A 50 10.07 3.24 6.02
CA ALA A 50 9.86 2.24 4.97
C ALA A 50 10.56 0.91 5.32
N MET A 51 9.92 -0.19 4.93
CA MET A 51 10.55 -1.48 4.77
C MET A 51 11.10 -1.59 3.36
N ALA A 52 12.33 -2.09 3.24
CA ALA A 52 12.95 -2.41 1.96
C ALA A 52 12.76 -3.90 1.64
N SER A 53 12.78 -4.24 0.35
CA SER A 53 12.82 -5.63 -0.12
C SER A 53 14.04 -6.35 0.47
N PRO A 54 14.04 -7.70 0.62
CA PRO A 54 15.16 -8.42 1.20
C PRO A 54 16.49 -8.13 0.47
N SER A 55 17.57 -8.02 1.23
CA SER A 55 18.92 -7.85 0.70
C SER A 55 19.31 -9.05 -0.16
N GLY A 56 19.62 -8.81 -1.43
CA GLY A 56 20.15 -9.81 -2.37
C GLY A 56 21.45 -9.31 -3.02
N PRO A 57 22.01 -10.04 -4.01
CA PRO A 57 23.03 -9.45 -4.87
C PRO A 57 22.43 -8.23 -5.60
N LEU A 58 23.14 -7.10 -5.58
CA LEU A 58 22.68 -5.81 -6.11
C LEU A 58 23.48 -5.41 -7.38
N PRO A 59 23.41 -6.21 -8.46
CA PRO A 59 24.12 -5.87 -9.70
C PRO A 59 23.49 -4.64 -10.37
N VAL A 60 24.26 -4.02 -11.27
CA VAL A 60 23.73 -3.02 -12.21
C VAL A 60 22.46 -3.54 -12.90
N GLY A 61 21.43 -2.69 -12.95
CA GLY A 61 20.10 -3.02 -13.48
C GLY A 61 19.14 -3.65 -12.47
N HIS A 62 19.59 -3.99 -11.25
CA HIS A 62 18.69 -4.43 -10.19
C HIS A 62 17.81 -3.28 -9.70
N THR A 63 16.52 -3.58 -9.48
CA THR A 63 15.54 -2.65 -8.90
C THR A 63 15.20 -3.06 -7.48
N HIS A 64 15.40 -2.14 -6.55
CA HIS A 64 15.10 -2.29 -5.14
C HIS A 64 13.79 -1.58 -4.81
N ASN A 65 12.81 -2.32 -4.27
CA ASN A 65 11.49 -1.77 -3.94
C ASN A 65 11.38 -1.46 -2.45
N TYR A 66 10.66 -0.38 -2.13
CA TYR A 66 10.33 0.05 -0.78
C TYR A 66 8.82 -0.02 -0.53
N THR A 67 8.46 -0.20 0.72
CA THR A 67 7.08 -0.21 1.21
C THR A 67 7.00 0.64 2.45
N CYS A 68 6.17 1.68 2.47
CA CYS A 68 6.01 2.49 3.66
C CYS A 68 5.46 1.70 4.85
N HIS A 69 5.93 2.03 6.05
CA HIS A 69 5.34 1.60 7.31
C HIS A 69 3.92 2.17 7.44
N VAL A 70 3.13 1.57 8.32
CA VAL A 70 1.76 1.99 8.65
C VAL A 70 1.73 3.50 8.94
N ASP A 71 0.68 4.19 8.47
CA ASP A 71 0.50 5.66 8.58
C ASP A 71 1.37 6.53 7.70
N ASN A 72 2.08 5.96 6.73
CA ASN A 72 2.82 6.73 5.74
C ASN A 72 2.43 6.32 4.32
N ASP A 73 2.15 7.31 3.47
CA ASP A 73 1.92 7.09 2.06
C ASP A 73 3.22 7.27 1.26
N PRO A 74 3.39 6.48 0.19
CA PRO A 74 4.46 6.64 -0.76
C PRO A 74 4.29 7.94 -1.55
N LEU A 75 5.30 8.80 -1.52
CA LEU A 75 5.43 9.88 -2.49
C LEU A 75 6.50 9.51 -3.51
N HIS A 76 6.16 9.67 -4.79
CA HIS A 76 6.95 9.23 -5.95
C HIS A 76 7.03 7.70 -6.07
N GLU A 77 7.78 7.24 -7.08
CA GLU A 77 7.89 5.82 -7.37
C GLU A 77 8.65 5.09 -6.26
N PRO A 78 8.09 3.99 -5.71
CA PRO A 78 8.63 3.32 -4.52
C PRO A 78 9.78 2.37 -4.84
N TYR A 79 10.66 2.76 -5.76
CA TYR A 79 11.78 1.94 -6.17
C TYR A 79 13.00 2.77 -6.57
N THR A 80 14.16 2.12 -6.56
CA THR A 80 15.41 2.67 -7.10
C THR A 80 16.14 1.61 -7.89
N THR A 81 16.89 2.01 -8.91
CA THR A 81 17.60 1.10 -9.81
C THR A 81 19.09 1.35 -9.77
N CYS A 82 19.89 0.28 -9.70
CA CYS A 82 21.34 0.37 -9.73
C CYS A 82 21.82 0.74 -11.15
N GLN A 83 22.50 1.87 -11.29
CA GLN A 83 23.00 2.38 -12.57
C GLN A 83 24.41 1.87 -12.89
N GLU A 84 24.81 1.94 -14.16
CA GLU A 84 26.13 1.49 -14.66
C GLU A 84 27.33 2.19 -14.00
N ASN A 85 27.11 3.36 -13.41
CA ASN A 85 28.09 4.12 -12.63
C ASN A 85 28.27 3.59 -11.18
N GLY A 86 27.59 2.50 -10.81
CA GLY A 86 27.62 1.91 -9.47
C GLY A 86 26.81 2.69 -8.42
N LYS A 87 25.98 3.65 -8.84
CA LYS A 87 25.09 4.43 -7.95
C LYS A 87 23.64 4.09 -8.20
N TRP A 88 22.83 4.26 -7.17
CA TRP A 88 21.37 4.19 -7.25
C TRP A 88 20.82 5.43 -7.98
N THR A 89 19.72 5.26 -8.73
CA THR A 89 18.93 6.41 -9.20
C THR A 89 18.46 7.25 -8.02
N ASP A 90 18.37 8.58 -8.21
CA ASP A 90 17.96 9.51 -7.15
C ASP A 90 16.65 9.06 -6.50
N VAL A 91 16.71 8.81 -5.20
CA VAL A 91 15.56 8.37 -4.41
C VAL A 91 14.78 9.59 -3.98
N VAL A 92 13.80 9.99 -4.80
CA VAL A 92 12.76 10.98 -4.41
C VAL A 92 11.63 10.29 -3.61
N PHE A 93 11.75 8.97 -3.43
CA PHE A 93 10.81 8.18 -2.64
C PHE A 93 10.90 8.57 -1.17
N ILE A 94 9.81 9.11 -0.65
CA ILE A 94 9.66 9.45 0.76
C ILE A 94 8.34 8.87 1.27
N CYS A 95 8.39 8.30 2.48
CA CYS A 95 7.20 7.90 3.21
C CYS A 95 6.75 9.06 4.07
N GLN A 96 5.73 9.78 3.60
CA GLN A 96 5.17 10.90 4.33
C GLN A 96 3.95 10.45 5.11
N ARG A 97 3.84 10.91 6.36
CA ARG A 97 2.71 10.57 7.21
C ARG A 97 1.41 11.02 6.57
N THR A 98 0.49 10.09 6.29
CA THR A 98 -0.84 10.45 5.81
C THR A 98 -1.58 11.19 6.88
N LYS A 99 -1.93 12.43 6.58
CA LYS A 99 -2.83 13.19 7.44
C LYS A 99 -4.26 12.88 7.01
N HIS A 100 -4.76 11.72 7.39
CA HIS A 100 -6.20 11.44 7.34
C HIS A 100 -6.91 12.40 8.29
N GLU A 101 -7.68 13.33 7.73
CA GLU A 101 -8.43 14.31 8.53
C GLU A 101 -9.70 13.65 9.07
N SER A 102 -9.83 13.65 10.40
CA SER A 102 -11.03 13.19 11.08
C SER A 102 -12.15 14.19 10.85
N ILE A 103 -13.25 13.73 10.30
CA ILE A 103 -14.48 14.52 10.11
C ILE A 103 -15.28 14.54 11.43
N GLY A 104 -15.17 13.49 12.23
CA GLY A 104 -15.77 13.42 13.55
C GLY A 104 -16.11 12.01 14.00
N CYS A 105 -16.57 11.94 15.25
CA CYS A 105 -17.15 10.74 15.83
C CYS A 105 -18.66 10.76 15.63
N TYR A 106 -19.22 9.65 15.14
CA TYR A 106 -20.65 9.51 14.87
C TYR A 106 -21.23 8.30 15.61
N VAL A 107 -22.50 8.43 16.01
CA VAL A 107 -23.30 7.29 16.46
C VAL A 107 -23.68 6.44 15.24
N ASP A 108 -23.32 5.16 15.28
CA ASP A 108 -23.65 4.20 14.21
C ASP A 108 -24.80 3.27 14.63
N HIS A 109 -25.53 2.72 13.64
CA HIS A 109 -26.68 1.85 13.87
C HIS A 109 -26.79 0.74 12.82
N THR A 110 -27.26 -0.46 13.22
CA THR A 110 -27.45 -1.59 12.29
C THR A 110 -28.40 -1.30 11.14
N ARG A 111 -29.47 -0.54 11.39
CA ARG A 111 -30.51 -0.23 10.40
C ARG A 111 -30.18 0.99 9.54
N HIS A 112 -29.35 1.89 10.07
CA HIS A 112 -29.00 3.16 9.43
C HIS A 112 -27.51 3.41 9.65
N ARG A 113 -26.68 2.67 8.90
CA ARG A 113 -25.22 2.80 8.99
C ARG A 113 -24.76 4.17 8.49
N VAL A 114 -23.79 4.76 9.17
CA VAL A 114 -23.25 6.08 8.79
C VAL A 114 -22.53 6.03 7.45
N LEU A 115 -21.76 4.97 7.23
CA LEU A 115 -21.13 4.64 5.95
C LEU A 115 -21.81 3.41 5.34
N GLU A 116 -21.93 3.41 4.01
CA GLU A 116 -22.74 2.44 3.27
C GLU A 116 -22.19 1.02 3.30
N PHE A 117 -20.86 0.88 3.28
CA PHE A 117 -20.21 -0.42 3.10
C PHE A 117 -19.43 -0.82 4.35
N GLY A 118 -19.66 -2.03 4.84
CA GLY A 118 -18.96 -2.61 5.99
C GLY A 118 -19.90 -3.24 7.02
N PRO A 119 -19.34 -3.75 8.13
CA PRO A 119 -17.92 -3.74 8.45
C PRO A 119 -17.12 -4.78 7.63
N ARG A 120 -15.90 -4.41 7.24
CA ARG A 120 -14.83 -5.36 6.96
C ARG A 120 -13.95 -5.47 8.19
N LEU A 121 -13.71 -6.69 8.67
CA LEU A 121 -12.78 -6.94 9.76
C LEU A 121 -11.33 -6.96 9.24
N LEU A 122 -10.49 -6.06 9.74
CA LEU A 122 -9.07 -5.96 9.37
C LEU A 122 -8.15 -6.37 10.53
N SER A 123 -6.99 -6.92 10.19
CA SER A 123 -5.92 -7.31 11.12
C SER A 123 -4.59 -7.34 10.35
N PRO A 124 -3.73 -6.31 10.48
CA PRO A 124 -3.91 -5.11 11.29
C PRO A 124 -5.05 -4.20 10.80
N ASN A 125 -5.65 -3.45 11.73
CA ASN A 125 -6.57 -2.35 11.44
C ASN A 125 -5.91 -1.01 11.80
N GLY A 126 -6.45 0.11 11.30
CA GLY A 126 -5.90 1.45 11.53
C GLY A 126 -6.31 2.39 10.40
N ARG A 127 -6.00 3.68 10.53
CA ARG A 127 -6.43 4.68 9.53
C ARG A 127 -5.92 4.33 8.15
N SER A 128 -4.65 4.00 8.03
CA SER A 128 -4.04 3.64 6.73
C SER A 128 -4.54 2.34 6.15
N HIS A 129 -4.74 1.31 6.98
CA HIS A 129 -5.24 0.01 6.52
C HIS A 129 -6.68 0.11 6.03
N CYS A 130 -7.53 0.82 6.77
CA CYS A 130 -8.91 1.02 6.38
C CYS A 130 -9.03 1.95 5.17
N SER A 131 -8.27 3.05 5.14
CA SER A 131 -8.13 3.94 3.99
C SER A 131 -7.74 3.14 2.74
N THR A 132 -6.60 2.43 2.76
CA THR A 132 -6.15 1.62 1.61
C THR A 132 -7.20 0.61 1.17
N TYR A 133 -7.88 -0.05 2.11
CA TYR A 133 -8.96 -0.99 1.80
C TYR A 133 -10.13 -0.30 1.07
N CYS A 134 -10.62 0.83 1.58
CA CYS A 134 -11.72 1.56 1.00
C CYS A 134 -11.37 2.18 -0.36
N PHE A 135 -10.14 2.65 -0.53
CA PHE A 135 -9.63 3.17 -1.79
C PHE A 135 -9.53 2.06 -2.85
N THR A 136 -8.91 0.92 -2.51
CA THR A 136 -8.71 -0.19 -3.46
C THR A 136 -10.00 -0.92 -3.85
N ARG A 137 -11.02 -0.88 -2.99
CA ARG A 137 -12.30 -1.57 -3.25
C ARG A 137 -13.27 -0.80 -4.15
N GLY A 138 -13.16 0.51 -4.20
CA GLY A 138 -14.02 1.30 -5.08
C GLY A 138 -13.80 2.80 -4.97
N SER A 139 -12.57 3.22 -4.64
CA SER A 139 -12.18 4.63 -4.54
C SER A 139 -13.15 5.45 -3.68
N HIS A 140 -13.57 4.88 -2.54
CA HIS A 140 -14.58 5.52 -1.70
C HIS A 140 -14.03 6.82 -1.11
N LYS A 141 -14.87 7.85 -0.97
CA LYS A 141 -14.43 9.18 -0.48
C LYS A 141 -14.12 9.18 1.02
N TYR A 142 -14.81 8.35 1.78
CA TYR A 142 -14.70 8.28 3.23
C TYR A 142 -14.43 6.84 3.67
N PHE A 143 -13.71 6.74 4.76
CA PHE A 143 -13.57 5.50 5.51
C PHE A 143 -13.85 5.76 7.00
N GLY A 144 -14.16 4.71 7.74
CA GLY A 144 -14.47 4.82 9.15
C GLY A 144 -14.01 3.62 9.96
N LEU A 145 -13.57 3.90 11.19
CA LEU A 145 -13.05 2.91 12.12
C LEU A 145 -14.03 2.72 13.27
N GLN A 146 -14.35 1.46 13.56
CA GLN A 146 -15.24 1.11 14.68
C GLN A 146 -14.70 -0.12 15.42
N THR A 147 -14.96 -0.15 16.73
CA THR A 147 -14.74 -1.28 17.64
C THR A 147 -13.40 -2.03 17.51
N GLY A 148 -12.32 -1.33 17.17
CA GLY A 148 -10.95 -1.88 17.11
C GLY A 148 -10.57 -2.52 15.77
N ASN A 149 -11.40 -3.39 15.20
CA ASN A 149 -11.07 -4.13 13.97
C ASN A 149 -12.04 -3.89 12.81
N GLU A 150 -13.12 -3.13 13.00
CA GLU A 150 -14.08 -2.87 11.94
C GLU A 150 -13.66 -1.67 11.10
N CYS A 151 -13.66 -1.88 9.79
CA CYS A 151 -13.44 -0.87 8.77
C CYS A 151 -14.70 -0.71 7.93
N TYR A 152 -15.10 0.54 7.70
CA TYR A 152 -16.24 0.91 6.90
C TYR A 152 -15.81 1.86 5.79
N CYS A 153 -16.53 1.83 4.68
CA CYS A 153 -16.24 2.64 3.50
C CYS A 153 -17.53 3.29 3.00
N GLY A 154 -17.45 4.48 2.40
CA GLY A 154 -18.61 5.10 1.78
C GLY A 154 -18.27 6.36 1.00
N ASN A 155 -19.19 6.77 0.13
CA ASN A 155 -19.07 8.03 -0.63
C ASN A 155 -19.85 9.19 -0.01
N GLU A 156 -20.70 8.88 0.97
CA GLU A 156 -21.54 9.83 1.69
C GLU A 156 -21.56 9.51 3.17
N ILE A 157 -21.67 10.55 4.00
CA ILE A 157 -21.91 10.42 5.44
C ILE A 157 -23.41 10.56 5.67
N ARG A 158 -24.08 9.46 6.00
CA ARG A 158 -25.55 9.40 6.15
C ARG A 158 -26.08 9.99 7.46
N ALA A 159 -25.43 11.04 7.97
CA ALA A 159 -25.72 11.73 9.24
C ALA A 159 -27.19 12.16 9.37
N ASN A 160 -27.79 12.59 8.26
CA ASN A 160 -29.16 13.09 8.22
C ASN A 160 -30.23 11.99 8.42
N LEU A 161 -29.83 10.71 8.46
CA LEU A 161 -30.73 9.55 8.61
C LEU A 161 -30.77 8.97 10.05
N ASN A 162 -30.58 9.82 11.07
CA ASN A 162 -30.48 9.50 12.51
C ASN A 162 -29.07 9.15 13.03
N SER A 163 -28.00 9.33 12.25
CA SER A 163 -26.64 9.22 12.79
C SER A 163 -26.16 10.58 13.27
N SER A 164 -26.13 10.75 14.59
CA SER A 164 -25.78 12.03 15.23
C SER A 164 -24.27 12.11 15.48
N LEU A 165 -23.71 13.32 15.47
CA LEU A 165 -22.37 13.53 16.01
C LEU A 165 -22.34 13.09 17.48
N ALA A 166 -21.31 12.34 17.84
CA ALA A 166 -20.99 11.94 19.20
C ALA A 166 -19.80 12.77 19.72
N PRO A 167 -19.61 12.84 21.05
CA PRO A 167 -18.37 13.38 21.62
C PRO A 167 -17.14 12.69 21.01
N PRO A 168 -16.07 13.40 20.63
CA PRO A 168 -14.89 12.80 20.02
C PRO A 168 -14.26 11.66 20.84
N ASP A 169 -14.34 11.74 22.17
CA ASP A 169 -13.75 10.74 23.06
C ASP A 169 -14.52 9.41 23.08
N ASP A 170 -15.79 9.39 22.64
CA ASP A 170 -16.55 8.15 22.46
C ASP A 170 -15.96 7.24 21.36
N CYS A 171 -15.19 7.81 20.44
CA CYS A 171 -14.46 7.07 19.42
C CYS A 171 -13.02 6.71 19.83
N LYS A 172 -12.55 7.19 20.99
CA LYS A 172 -11.20 6.87 21.53
C LYS A 172 -11.29 5.79 22.60
N VAL A 173 -12.06 4.75 22.33
CA VAL A 173 -12.35 3.68 23.30
C VAL A 173 -11.51 2.44 23.02
N ASN A 174 -11.45 1.99 21.75
CA ASN A 174 -10.74 0.78 21.38
C ASN A 174 -9.44 1.09 20.63
N ARG A 175 -8.38 0.38 20.99
CA ARG A 175 -7.15 0.35 20.20
C ARG A 175 -7.36 -0.44 18.91
N CYS A 176 -6.67 -0.05 17.85
CA CYS A 176 -6.75 -0.77 16.59
C CYS A 176 -6.17 -2.19 16.72
N GLN A 177 -6.85 -3.16 16.12
CA GLN A 177 -6.40 -4.56 16.13
C GLN A 177 -5.01 -4.69 15.52
N ASN A 178 -4.08 -5.27 16.27
CA ASN A 178 -2.67 -5.42 15.88
C ASN A 178 -1.98 -4.10 15.47
N ASN A 179 -2.49 -2.96 15.95
CA ASN A 179 -1.91 -1.64 15.75
C ASN A 179 -2.25 -0.70 16.95
N PRO A 180 -1.69 -0.97 18.14
CA PRO A 180 -2.12 -0.30 19.38
C PRO A 180 -1.75 1.19 19.49
N GLY A 181 -0.96 1.73 18.53
CA GLY A 181 -0.61 3.15 18.48
C GLY A 181 -1.78 4.07 18.12
N GLU A 182 -2.87 3.51 17.60
CA GLU A 182 -4.02 4.24 17.10
C GLU A 182 -5.32 3.86 17.84
N TRP A 183 -6.31 4.75 17.76
CA TRP A 183 -7.69 4.50 18.19
C TRP A 183 -8.54 4.10 16.99
N CYS A 184 -9.43 3.13 17.19
CA CYS A 184 -10.29 2.57 16.14
C CYS A 184 -11.76 2.55 16.60
N GLY A 185 -12.26 3.71 17.03
CA GLY A 185 -13.66 3.88 17.40
C GLY A 185 -14.04 3.21 18.72
N GLY A 186 -15.35 3.12 18.93
CA GLY A 186 -16.00 2.48 20.07
C GLY A 186 -17.16 1.59 19.62
N ALA A 187 -17.84 0.95 20.57
CA ALA A 187 -19.05 0.20 20.25
C ALA A 187 -20.15 1.16 19.75
N TRP A 188 -20.61 0.98 18.51
CA TRP A 188 -21.57 1.91 17.85
C TRP A 188 -21.09 3.36 17.81
N ARG A 189 -19.76 3.54 17.76
CA ARG A 189 -19.08 4.82 17.67
C ARG A 189 -18.05 4.71 16.57
N ILE A 190 -18.35 5.31 15.43
CA ILE A 190 -17.51 5.28 14.25
C ILE A 190 -16.80 6.63 14.11
N GLU A 191 -15.48 6.60 14.04
CA GLU A 191 -14.71 7.78 13.65
C GLU A 191 -14.56 7.79 12.13
N ILE A 192 -14.98 8.87 11.49
CA ILE A 192 -14.98 9.01 10.03
C ILE A 192 -13.82 9.91 9.60
N PHE A 193 -13.16 9.50 8.52
CA PHE A 193 -12.05 10.21 7.93
C PHE A 193 -12.28 10.43 6.43
N ILE A 194 -11.69 11.50 5.90
CA ILE A 194 -11.52 11.69 4.46
C ILE A 194 -10.15 11.16 4.03
N HIS A 195 -10.06 10.67 2.79
CA HIS A 195 -8.80 10.37 2.11
C HIS A 195 -7.92 11.61 1.96
#